data_AF-A0A2A5XDN4-F1
#
_entry.id   AF-A0A2A5XDN4-F1
#
_cell.length_a   1.000
_cell.length_b   1.000
_cell.length_c   1.000
_cell.angle_alpha   90.00
_cell.angle_beta   90.00
_cell.angle_gamma   90.00
#
_symmetry.space_group_name_H-M   'P 1'
#
loop_
_entity.id
_entity.type
_entity.pdbx_description
1 polymer ?
#
loop_
_entity_poly.entity_id
_entity_poly.type
_entity_poly.pdbx_seq_one_letter_code
_entity_poly.pdbx_strand_id
1 'polypeptide(L)'
;MKKLIYILLLFFSFVCKAQDTQAQIDSIMTLYPNCTDYPTEVLIVLDSLLVALENEQNNNEANGEVDLLFLNYLSDNYTNMVVNGVIDTEQASLITDLNLDGLGLNNIDGIEYFTNLESLSCKNNNLTSIPDLPNQLETLNLRSNNISQISPLPQSVLDVDLRNNSLVTVPEFPNQIQTLKLCFNNFSNIPNLPDSLRVLYFAYNNLVGLPTLPSSTEQVLCYNNQIEYIEFIPESIEIFRVQNNNIIILPDIPSGIQTLDVSNNPIECVNSFPIHLEELMVYPTCVEGCLDTVALNYDINAHINNNSCEYAEAIVWPSSSEEINTGANATYLLENVSFNGEYVSEGFTLGAFYINDFGALSCGGISHWDGGPSSISVYINDETTNEKDGFDTGDQIIWLAYDPLSDSNYRASLNYISGSDIYAVNAINLVSDYTILNTPISVYGCTNEYALNYNTAALLNDASCIFTTNIELYDSITYLLNIIDSISITNSVVSVSFLENALEAWDFGINLVQGWNMFGYGCPQSKELTEVLSEYVVHVVIVKDNNGLAYLPEWNFNGIGALSPGYGYQIKVTESIDDFKLCNWYFDDILGD
;
A
#
# COMPACT_ATOMS: atom_id res chain seq x y z
N MET A 1 41.07 15.85 -31.96
CA MET A 1 42.12 14.82 -32.11
C MET A 1 41.68 13.43 -31.66
N LYS A 2 41.06 13.25 -30.48
CA LYS A 2 40.55 11.94 -30.02
C LYS A 2 39.44 11.32 -30.90
N LYS A 3 38.51 12.12 -31.45
CA LYS A 3 37.50 11.65 -32.45
C LYS A 3 38.10 11.19 -33.79
N LEU A 4 39.29 11.69 -34.15
CA LEU A 4 39.95 11.32 -35.42
C LEU A 4 40.73 10.00 -35.31
N ILE A 5 41.25 9.68 -34.11
CA ILE A 5 41.87 8.39 -33.79
C ILE A 5 40.81 7.26 -33.81
N TYR A 6 39.59 7.56 -33.37
CA TYR A 6 38.44 6.66 -33.39
C TYR A 6 38.06 6.20 -34.81
N ILE A 7 38.04 7.13 -35.77
CA ILE A 7 37.78 6.80 -37.19
C ILE A 7 39.01 6.13 -37.83
N LEU A 8 40.23 6.49 -37.42
CA LEU A 8 41.45 5.88 -37.97
C LEU A 8 41.61 4.40 -37.55
N LEU A 9 41.22 4.03 -36.32
CA LEU A 9 41.23 2.65 -35.84
C LEU A 9 40.12 1.81 -36.50
N LEU A 10 38.93 2.39 -36.72
CA LEU A 10 37.83 1.74 -37.47
C LEU A 10 38.18 1.50 -38.95
N PHE A 11 39.04 2.33 -39.56
CA PHE A 11 39.44 2.14 -40.96
C PHE A 11 40.70 1.27 -41.15
N PHE A 12 41.58 1.16 -40.16
CA PHE A 12 42.77 0.29 -40.26
C PHE A 12 42.50 -1.18 -39.94
N SER A 13 41.40 -1.52 -39.28
CA SER A 13 41.03 -2.92 -38.96
C SER A 13 40.23 -3.62 -40.06
N PHE A 14 39.70 -2.90 -41.07
CA PHE A 14 38.96 -3.52 -42.18
C PHE A 14 39.85 -4.09 -43.31
N VAL A 15 41.18 -4.00 -43.20
CA VAL A 15 42.13 -4.59 -44.16
C VAL A 15 43.16 -5.47 -43.46
N CYS A 16 42.70 -6.48 -42.73
CA CYS A 16 43.38 -7.76 -42.58
C CYS A 16 42.40 -8.77 -41.97
N LYS A 17 42.38 -10.00 -42.51
CA LYS A 17 41.65 -11.22 -42.08
C LYS A 17 40.75 -11.10 -40.84
N ALA A 18 39.47 -11.48 -41.01
CA ALA A 18 38.51 -11.85 -39.98
C ALA A 18 39.15 -12.06 -38.59
N GLN A 19 39.05 -11.04 -37.74
CA GLN A 19 39.45 -11.13 -36.33
C GLN A 19 38.31 -11.82 -35.58
N ASP A 20 38.66 -12.90 -34.89
CA ASP A 20 37.85 -13.68 -33.95
C ASP A 20 37.02 -12.75 -33.03
N THR A 21 35.71 -13.02 -32.91
CA THR A 21 34.78 -12.28 -32.06
C THR A 21 35.28 -12.23 -30.61
N GLN A 22 35.92 -13.32 -30.15
CA GLN A 22 36.57 -13.39 -28.84
C GLN A 22 37.74 -12.40 -28.72
N ALA A 23 38.59 -12.27 -29.75
CA ALA A 23 39.73 -11.34 -29.73
C ALA A 23 39.30 -9.86 -29.74
N GLN A 24 38.10 -9.56 -30.27
CA GLN A 24 37.51 -8.23 -30.21
C GLN A 24 36.96 -7.92 -28.81
N ILE A 25 36.29 -8.88 -28.17
CA ILE A 25 35.87 -8.81 -26.77
C ILE A 25 37.11 -8.63 -25.87
N ASP A 26 38.14 -9.46 -26.04
CA ASP A 26 39.37 -9.42 -25.24
C ASP A 26 40.10 -8.07 -25.39
N SER A 27 40.13 -7.49 -26.59
CA SER A 27 40.72 -6.16 -26.81
C SER A 27 39.95 -5.06 -26.08
N ILE A 28 38.61 -5.11 -26.10
CA ILE A 28 37.75 -4.17 -25.39
C ILE A 28 37.90 -4.35 -23.87
N MET A 29 37.91 -5.59 -23.38
CA MET A 29 38.03 -5.92 -21.97
C MET A 29 39.41 -5.60 -21.38
N THR A 30 40.46 -5.62 -22.20
CA THR A 30 41.84 -5.21 -21.82
C THR A 30 41.97 -3.69 -21.69
N LEU A 31 41.22 -2.93 -22.50
CA LEU A 31 41.20 -1.46 -22.44
C LEU A 31 40.47 -0.92 -21.21
N TYR A 32 39.58 -1.72 -20.61
CA TYR A 32 38.68 -1.30 -19.53
C TYR A 32 38.66 -2.36 -18.39
N PRO A 33 39.69 -2.36 -17.52
CA PRO A 33 39.87 -3.40 -16.50
C PRO A 33 38.85 -3.34 -15.37
N ASN A 34 38.14 -2.23 -15.18
CA ASN A 34 37.16 -2.02 -14.12
C ASN A 34 35.78 -1.81 -14.75
N CYS A 35 34.72 -2.38 -14.13
CA CYS A 35 33.34 -2.21 -14.62
C CYS A 35 33.01 -0.69 -14.79
N THR A 36 33.68 0.18 -14.03
CA THR A 36 33.52 1.64 -14.01
C THR A 36 33.84 2.42 -15.30
N ASP A 37 34.54 1.85 -16.28
CA ASP A 37 35.19 2.66 -17.32
C ASP A 37 34.60 2.53 -18.73
N TYR A 38 33.53 1.75 -18.92
CA TYR A 38 32.94 1.58 -20.24
C TYR A 38 32.04 2.76 -20.61
N PRO A 39 32.35 3.52 -21.68
CA PRO A 39 31.38 4.41 -22.29
C PRO A 39 30.18 3.59 -22.82
N THR A 40 28.96 4.14 -22.73
CA THR A 40 27.72 3.48 -23.21
C THR A 40 27.84 2.94 -24.64
N GLU A 41 28.61 3.59 -25.50
CA GLU A 41 28.82 3.16 -26.89
C GLU A 41 29.72 1.91 -27.01
N VAL A 42 30.65 1.70 -26.08
CA VAL A 42 31.47 0.48 -26.02
C VAL A 42 30.64 -0.70 -25.51
N LEU A 43 29.66 -0.43 -24.65
CA LEU A 43 28.78 -1.44 -24.07
C LEU A 43 27.82 -2.00 -25.11
N ILE A 44 27.24 -1.14 -25.96
CA ILE A 44 26.40 -1.56 -27.11
C ILE A 44 27.18 -2.47 -28.08
N VAL A 45 28.47 -2.16 -28.30
CA VAL A 45 29.35 -2.97 -29.15
C VAL A 45 29.70 -4.29 -28.46
N LEU A 46 29.97 -4.29 -27.15
CA LEU A 46 30.24 -5.50 -26.39
C LEU A 46 29.02 -6.43 -26.39
N ASP A 47 27.82 -5.89 -26.20
CA ASP A 47 26.56 -6.63 -26.21
C ASP A 47 26.31 -7.29 -27.58
N SER A 48 26.59 -6.57 -28.66
CA SER A 48 26.52 -7.10 -30.03
C SER A 48 27.56 -8.19 -30.31
N LEU A 49 28.75 -8.09 -29.71
CA LEU A 49 29.83 -9.06 -29.86
C LEU A 49 29.61 -10.31 -29.00
N LEU A 50 29.04 -10.17 -27.79
CA LEU A 50 28.66 -11.29 -26.92
C LEU A 50 27.55 -12.13 -27.56
N VAL A 51 26.53 -11.48 -28.13
CA VAL A 51 25.49 -12.16 -28.93
C VAL A 51 26.10 -12.86 -30.16
N ALA A 52 27.14 -12.28 -30.78
CA ALA A 52 27.83 -12.93 -31.90
C ALA A 52 28.68 -14.13 -31.45
N LEU A 53 29.32 -14.08 -30.27
CA LEU A 53 30.12 -15.15 -29.71
C LEU A 53 29.28 -16.38 -29.32
N GLU A 54 28.09 -16.16 -28.73
CA GLU A 54 27.14 -17.25 -28.42
C GLU A 54 26.73 -18.04 -29.66
N ASN A 55 26.72 -17.39 -30.84
CA ASN A 55 26.42 -18.06 -32.11
C ASN A 55 27.62 -18.85 -32.68
N GLU A 56 28.84 -18.68 -32.13
CA GLU A 56 30.08 -19.30 -32.62
C GLU A 56 30.53 -20.53 -31.82
N GLN A 57 30.08 -20.72 -30.57
CA GLN A 57 30.58 -21.79 -29.66
C GLN A 57 29.71 -23.05 -29.58
N ASN A 58 29.28 -23.60 -30.72
CA ASN A 58 28.88 -25.02 -30.77
C ASN A 58 30.07 -25.87 -31.21
N ASN A 59 30.77 -26.47 -30.24
CA ASN A 59 31.52 -27.75 -30.28
C ASN A 59 32.84 -27.64 -29.47
N ASN A 60 32.91 -28.32 -28.32
CA ASN A 60 33.94 -29.34 -28.00
C ASN A 60 33.84 -29.72 -26.51
N GLU A 61 33.44 -30.96 -26.23
CA GLU A 61 33.46 -31.57 -24.90
C GLU A 61 34.91 -31.85 -24.46
N ALA A 62 35.28 -31.37 -23.28
CA ALA A 62 36.57 -31.66 -22.66
C ALA A 62 36.50 -33.01 -21.91
N ASN A 63 37.24 -34.01 -22.39
CA ASN A 63 37.56 -35.20 -21.61
C ASN A 63 38.48 -34.79 -20.45
N GLY A 64 38.20 -35.24 -19.22
CA GLY A 64 38.92 -34.90 -17.97
C GLY A 64 40.36 -35.44 -17.88
N GLU A 65 41.19 -35.17 -18.88
CA GLU A 65 42.64 -35.23 -18.81
C GLU A 65 43.20 -33.80 -18.60
N VAL A 66 44.27 -33.69 -17.80
CA VAL A 66 44.97 -32.42 -17.55
C VAL A 66 45.35 -31.75 -18.86
N ASP A 67 45.01 -30.46 -19.00
CA ASP A 67 45.32 -29.70 -20.21
C ASP A 67 46.83 -29.72 -20.52
N LEU A 68 47.18 -30.14 -21.74
CA LEU A 68 48.57 -30.19 -22.19
C LEU A 68 49.24 -28.80 -22.19
N LEU A 69 48.47 -27.73 -22.43
CA LEU A 69 48.99 -26.36 -22.34
C LEU A 69 49.38 -26.02 -20.90
N PHE A 70 48.63 -26.50 -19.92
CA PHE A 70 48.97 -26.33 -18.50
C PHE A 70 50.26 -27.08 -18.15
N LEU A 71 50.40 -28.35 -18.55
CA LEU A 71 51.63 -29.12 -18.32
C LEU A 71 52.86 -28.53 -19.01
N ASN A 72 52.71 -28.03 -20.24
CA ASN A 72 53.80 -27.38 -20.97
C ASN A 72 54.23 -26.08 -20.27
N TYR A 73 53.26 -25.26 -19.86
CA TYR A 73 53.55 -24.05 -19.09
C TYR A 73 54.31 -24.35 -17.81
N LEU A 74 53.88 -25.36 -17.04
CA LEU A 74 54.58 -25.77 -15.82
C LEU A 74 56.00 -26.25 -16.10
N SER A 75 56.19 -27.04 -17.15
CA SER A 75 57.50 -27.57 -17.56
C SER A 75 58.47 -26.46 -17.98
N ASP A 76 57.97 -25.44 -18.68
CA ASP A 76 58.77 -24.33 -19.21
C ASP A 76 59.17 -23.32 -18.12
N ASN A 77 58.35 -23.16 -17.08
CA ASN A 77 58.55 -22.13 -16.05
C ASN A 77 59.09 -22.67 -14.73
N TYR A 78 58.89 -23.95 -14.41
CA TYR A 78 59.26 -24.53 -13.12
C TYR A 78 60.10 -25.80 -13.31
N THR A 79 61.34 -25.75 -12.80
CA THR A 79 62.29 -26.86 -12.94
C THR A 79 61.80 -28.10 -12.19
N ASN A 80 61.79 -29.26 -12.87
CA ASN A 80 61.31 -30.54 -12.34
C ASN A 80 59.84 -30.55 -11.88
N MET A 81 59.02 -29.57 -12.27
CA MET A 81 57.60 -29.53 -11.91
C MET A 81 56.78 -30.63 -12.58
N VAL A 82 57.15 -31.02 -13.80
CA VAL A 82 56.49 -32.11 -14.53
C VAL A 82 57.51 -33.19 -14.85
N VAL A 83 57.28 -34.40 -14.33
CA VAL A 83 58.14 -35.56 -14.53
C VAL A 83 57.31 -36.68 -15.16
N ASN A 84 57.72 -37.14 -16.35
CA ASN A 84 57.00 -38.16 -17.13
C ASN A 84 55.51 -37.80 -17.40
N GLY A 85 55.22 -36.52 -17.58
CA GLY A 85 53.86 -36.02 -17.85
C GLY A 85 52.96 -35.93 -16.61
N VAL A 86 53.50 -36.07 -15.41
CA VAL A 86 52.78 -35.94 -14.14
C VAL A 86 53.38 -34.79 -13.33
N ILE A 87 52.53 -34.01 -12.66
CA ILE A 87 52.94 -32.92 -11.78
C ILE A 87 53.61 -33.51 -10.53
N ASP A 88 54.82 -33.04 -10.21
CA ASP A 88 55.53 -33.39 -8.99
C ASP A 88 54.92 -32.63 -7.81
N THR A 89 54.24 -33.36 -6.91
CA THR A 89 53.48 -32.76 -5.81
C THR A 89 54.38 -32.08 -4.77
N GLU A 90 55.62 -32.55 -4.58
CA GLU A 90 56.55 -31.91 -3.65
C GLU A 90 56.98 -30.54 -4.20
N GLN A 91 57.30 -30.46 -5.50
CA GLN A 91 57.62 -29.18 -6.14
C GLN A 91 56.40 -28.25 -6.23
N ALA A 92 55.21 -28.78 -6.57
CA ALA A 92 53.98 -28.00 -6.64
C ALA A 92 53.61 -27.36 -5.28
N SER A 93 53.85 -28.07 -4.17
CA SER A 93 53.61 -27.56 -2.82
C SER A 93 54.48 -26.35 -2.43
N LEU A 94 55.57 -26.07 -3.17
CA LEU A 94 56.44 -24.93 -2.90
C LEU A 94 55.96 -23.62 -3.56
N ILE A 95 54.94 -23.69 -4.41
CA ILE A 95 54.41 -22.55 -5.15
C ILE A 95 53.29 -21.87 -4.36
N THR A 96 53.45 -20.58 -4.10
CA THR A 96 52.46 -19.71 -3.43
C THR A 96 51.68 -18.85 -4.42
N ASP A 97 52.25 -18.56 -5.58
CA ASP A 97 51.67 -17.68 -6.59
C ASP A 97 51.76 -18.32 -7.97
N LEU A 98 50.62 -18.44 -8.65
CA LEU A 98 50.54 -19.03 -9.97
C LEU A 98 49.70 -18.15 -10.91
N ASN A 99 50.34 -17.67 -11.98
CA ASN A 99 49.69 -16.93 -13.06
C ASN A 99 49.59 -17.82 -14.29
N LEU A 100 48.37 -18.07 -14.73
CA LEU A 100 47.97 -18.88 -15.88
C LEU A 100 47.16 -18.05 -16.92
N ASP A 101 47.31 -16.73 -16.91
CA ASP A 101 46.53 -15.83 -17.75
C ASP A 101 46.82 -16.01 -19.25
N GLY A 102 45.77 -16.03 -20.09
CA GLY A 102 45.92 -15.92 -21.54
C GLY A 102 46.59 -17.11 -22.23
N LEU A 103 46.61 -18.28 -21.58
CA LEU A 103 47.27 -19.48 -22.09
C LEU A 103 46.36 -20.32 -23.01
N GLY A 104 45.06 -20.02 -23.08
CA GLY A 104 44.08 -20.78 -23.85
C GLY A 104 43.70 -22.11 -23.18
N LEU A 105 43.79 -22.19 -21.85
CA LEU A 105 43.50 -23.41 -21.08
C LEU A 105 42.01 -23.75 -21.13
N ASN A 106 41.70 -25.04 -21.23
CA ASN A 106 40.34 -25.59 -21.20
C ASN A 106 40.01 -26.21 -19.83
N ASN A 107 41.02 -26.69 -19.11
CA ASN A 107 40.94 -27.06 -17.70
C ASN A 107 42.26 -26.77 -16.97
N ILE A 108 42.23 -26.86 -15.65
CA ILE A 108 43.41 -26.72 -14.76
C ILE A 108 43.52 -27.90 -13.79
N ASP A 109 43.09 -29.09 -14.23
CA ASP A 109 43.16 -30.30 -13.40
C ASP A 109 44.62 -30.54 -12.95
N GLY A 110 44.83 -30.92 -11.69
CA GLY A 110 46.14 -30.99 -11.06
C GLY A 110 46.52 -29.73 -10.27
N ILE A 111 45.73 -28.65 -10.34
CA ILE A 111 45.91 -27.47 -9.48
C ILE A 111 45.75 -27.81 -7.99
N GLU A 112 45.02 -28.87 -7.65
CA GLU A 112 44.84 -29.37 -6.28
C GLU A 112 46.16 -29.81 -5.61
N TYR A 113 47.23 -30.06 -6.38
CA TYR A 113 48.55 -30.41 -5.86
C TYR A 113 49.35 -29.20 -5.36
N PHE A 114 48.91 -27.97 -5.67
CA PHE A 114 49.56 -26.73 -5.25
C PHE A 114 49.05 -26.33 -3.86
N THR A 115 49.32 -27.17 -2.85
CA THR A 115 48.64 -27.12 -1.54
C THR A 115 48.92 -25.87 -0.71
N ASN A 116 49.99 -25.12 -1.01
CA ASN A 116 50.33 -23.85 -0.35
C ASN A 116 50.09 -22.63 -1.26
N LEU A 117 49.25 -22.78 -2.30
CA LEU A 117 48.92 -21.70 -3.21
C LEU A 117 48.05 -20.66 -2.50
N GLU A 118 48.54 -19.43 -2.45
CA GLU A 118 47.88 -18.25 -1.86
C GLU A 118 47.23 -17.38 -2.96
N SER A 119 47.78 -17.37 -4.17
CA SER A 119 47.29 -16.56 -5.30
C SER A 119 47.22 -17.34 -6.61
N LEU A 120 46.04 -17.34 -7.24
CA LEU A 120 45.78 -17.99 -8.53
C LEU A 120 45.10 -17.01 -9.49
N SER A 121 45.71 -16.80 -10.65
CA SER A 121 45.09 -16.08 -11.76
C SER A 121 45.01 -16.97 -12.99
N CYS A 122 43.81 -17.18 -13.53
CA CYS A 122 43.54 -17.94 -14.74
C CYS A 122 42.70 -17.11 -15.73
N LYS A 123 42.93 -15.79 -15.80
CA LYS A 123 42.06 -14.92 -16.58
C LYS A 123 42.28 -15.09 -18.09
N ASN A 124 41.26 -14.80 -18.90
CA ASN A 124 41.33 -14.90 -20.37
C ASN A 124 41.75 -16.31 -20.82
N ASN A 125 41.04 -17.33 -20.37
CA ASN A 125 41.19 -18.71 -20.83
C ASN A 125 39.84 -19.24 -21.33
N ASN A 126 39.77 -20.52 -21.66
CA ASN A 126 38.57 -21.19 -22.15
C ASN A 126 37.98 -22.14 -21.10
N LEU A 127 38.18 -21.87 -19.80
CA LEU A 127 37.73 -22.75 -18.74
C LEU A 127 36.20 -22.83 -18.72
N THR A 128 35.64 -24.03 -18.79
CA THR A 128 34.19 -24.25 -18.67
C THR A 128 33.76 -24.60 -17.24
N SER A 129 34.71 -25.05 -16.43
CA SER A 129 34.56 -25.41 -15.02
C SER A 129 35.92 -25.28 -14.32
N ILE A 130 35.91 -25.38 -13.00
CA ILE A 130 37.15 -25.51 -12.21
C ILE A 130 37.13 -26.79 -11.36
N PRO A 131 38.29 -27.42 -11.13
CA PRO A 131 38.44 -28.47 -10.12
C PRO A 131 38.39 -27.86 -8.69
N ASP A 132 38.53 -28.72 -7.68
CA ASP A 132 38.67 -28.28 -6.29
C ASP A 132 39.93 -27.41 -6.12
N LEU A 133 39.74 -26.23 -5.51
CA LEU A 133 40.82 -25.26 -5.32
C LEU A 133 41.59 -25.49 -4.01
N PRO A 134 42.89 -25.16 -3.96
CA PRO A 134 43.70 -25.26 -2.74
C PRO A 134 43.12 -24.46 -1.56
N ASN A 135 43.18 -25.06 -0.36
CA ASN A 135 42.57 -24.51 0.86
C ASN A 135 43.28 -23.27 1.47
N GLN A 136 44.44 -22.88 0.95
CA GLN A 136 45.19 -21.69 1.41
C GLN A 136 44.99 -20.48 0.49
N LEU A 137 44.16 -20.62 -0.55
CA LEU A 137 44.00 -19.57 -1.55
C LEU A 137 43.37 -18.32 -0.94
N GLU A 138 44.03 -17.18 -1.08
CA GLU A 138 43.55 -15.86 -0.62
C GLU A 138 43.05 -15.01 -1.81
N THR A 139 43.66 -15.15 -2.99
CA THR A 139 43.29 -14.41 -4.21
C THR A 139 42.96 -15.36 -5.35
N LEU A 140 41.78 -15.20 -5.95
CA LEU A 140 41.31 -16.00 -7.07
C LEU A 140 40.80 -15.11 -8.20
N ASN A 141 41.41 -15.21 -9.37
CA ASN A 141 40.97 -14.51 -10.58
C ASN A 141 40.66 -15.49 -11.71
N LEU A 142 39.38 -15.66 -12.03
CA LEU A 142 38.86 -16.50 -13.11
C LEU A 142 38.13 -15.66 -14.18
N ARG A 143 38.45 -14.36 -14.26
CA ARG A 143 37.79 -13.45 -15.19
C ARG A 143 37.94 -13.90 -16.65
N SER A 144 36.92 -13.66 -17.48
CA SER A 144 36.94 -13.94 -18.92
C SER A 144 37.27 -15.41 -19.19
N ASN A 145 36.35 -16.26 -18.77
CA ASN A 145 36.32 -17.68 -19.09
C ASN A 145 34.90 -18.05 -19.52
N ASN A 146 34.64 -19.34 -19.73
CA ASN A 146 33.35 -19.87 -20.14
C ASN A 146 32.67 -20.63 -18.99
N ILE A 147 32.92 -20.22 -17.74
CA ILE A 147 32.49 -20.99 -16.56
C ILE A 147 30.99 -20.83 -16.38
N SER A 148 30.25 -21.94 -16.44
CA SER A 148 28.81 -21.96 -16.18
C SER A 148 28.46 -22.38 -14.75
N GLN A 149 29.39 -23.04 -14.05
CA GLN A 149 29.24 -23.49 -12.66
C GLN A 149 30.59 -23.52 -11.95
N ILE A 150 30.57 -23.30 -10.62
CA ILE A 150 31.77 -23.31 -9.77
C ILE A 150 31.55 -24.19 -8.53
N SER A 151 32.58 -24.92 -8.13
CA SER A 151 32.63 -25.63 -6.83
C SER A 151 32.70 -24.64 -5.66
N PRO A 152 32.37 -25.06 -4.41
CA PRO A 152 32.53 -24.20 -3.24
C PRO A 152 33.94 -23.60 -3.14
N LEU A 153 34.00 -22.29 -2.88
CA LEU A 153 35.26 -21.59 -2.77
C LEU A 153 36.00 -21.94 -1.45
N PRO A 154 37.34 -21.95 -1.43
CA PRO A 154 38.11 -22.16 -0.21
C PRO A 154 37.77 -21.15 0.88
N GLN A 155 37.76 -21.55 2.15
CA GLN A 155 37.35 -20.67 3.25
C GLN A 155 38.31 -19.50 3.52
N SER A 156 39.52 -19.54 2.97
CA SER A 156 40.57 -18.52 3.08
C SER A 156 40.47 -17.38 2.06
N VAL A 157 39.62 -17.49 1.03
CA VAL A 157 39.62 -16.51 -0.06
C VAL A 157 39.13 -15.15 0.41
N LEU A 158 39.86 -14.10 0.01
CA LEU A 158 39.63 -12.70 0.36
C LEU A 158 39.22 -11.88 -0.88
N ASP A 159 39.84 -12.11 -2.04
CA ASP A 159 39.55 -11.43 -3.31
C ASP A 159 39.18 -12.45 -4.39
N VAL A 160 37.98 -12.31 -4.95
CA VAL A 160 37.41 -13.22 -5.94
C VAL A 160 36.91 -12.42 -7.15
N ASP A 161 37.48 -12.72 -8.32
CA ASP A 161 37.08 -12.16 -9.60
C ASP A 161 36.54 -13.23 -10.55
N LEU A 162 35.21 -13.24 -10.74
CA LEU A 162 34.46 -14.16 -11.60
C LEU A 162 33.83 -13.42 -12.79
N ARG A 163 34.28 -12.20 -13.09
CA ARG A 163 33.66 -11.38 -14.15
C ARG A 163 33.75 -12.05 -15.52
N ASN A 164 32.78 -11.77 -16.38
CA ASN A 164 32.76 -12.24 -17.77
C ASN A 164 32.88 -13.78 -17.84
N ASN A 165 31.84 -14.42 -17.33
CA ASN A 165 31.62 -15.87 -17.38
C ASN A 165 30.15 -16.11 -17.74
N SER A 166 29.68 -17.35 -17.66
CA SER A 166 28.29 -17.72 -17.94
C SER A 166 27.57 -18.23 -16.69
N LEU A 167 27.92 -17.68 -15.51
CA LEU A 167 27.35 -18.12 -14.23
C LEU A 167 25.91 -17.64 -14.09
N VAL A 168 25.02 -18.55 -13.74
CA VAL A 168 23.62 -18.25 -13.36
C VAL A 168 23.45 -18.26 -11.85
N THR A 169 24.26 -19.05 -11.15
CA THR A 169 24.27 -19.20 -9.69
C THR A 169 25.68 -19.55 -9.22
N VAL A 170 25.94 -19.34 -7.93
CA VAL A 170 27.16 -19.77 -7.24
C VAL A 170 26.80 -20.46 -5.91
N PRO A 171 27.71 -21.28 -5.35
CA PRO A 171 27.60 -21.75 -3.98
C PRO A 171 27.60 -20.60 -2.96
N GLU A 172 27.29 -20.90 -1.70
CA GLU A 172 27.44 -19.97 -0.57
C GLU A 172 28.87 -19.41 -0.49
N PHE A 173 28.97 -18.11 -0.22
CA PHE A 173 30.25 -17.41 -0.15
C PHE A 173 30.94 -17.67 1.20
N PRO A 174 32.27 -17.90 1.21
CA PRO A 174 33.06 -17.86 2.44
C PRO A 174 32.96 -16.51 3.17
N ASN A 175 32.88 -16.58 4.51
CA ASN A 175 32.69 -15.42 5.39
C ASN A 175 33.88 -14.43 5.44
N GLN A 176 35.01 -14.72 4.78
CA GLN A 176 36.21 -13.88 4.80
C GLN A 176 36.36 -13.01 3.55
N ILE A 177 35.52 -13.19 2.52
CA ILE A 177 35.62 -12.43 1.28
C ILE A 177 35.46 -10.93 1.56
N GLN A 178 36.41 -10.15 1.06
CA GLN A 178 36.43 -8.69 1.14
C GLN A 178 36.11 -8.05 -0.22
N THR A 179 36.50 -8.71 -1.31
CA THR A 179 36.27 -8.24 -2.68
C THR A 179 35.61 -9.34 -3.50
N LEU A 180 34.45 -9.04 -4.08
CA LEU A 180 33.69 -9.95 -4.91
C LEU A 180 33.27 -9.28 -6.21
N LYS A 181 33.74 -9.81 -7.35
CA LYS A 181 33.45 -9.26 -8.68
C LYS A 181 32.77 -10.31 -9.54
N LEU A 182 31.53 -10.02 -9.94
CA LEU A 182 30.58 -10.89 -10.64
C LEU A 182 30.01 -10.24 -11.92
N CYS A 183 30.50 -9.05 -12.32
CA CYS A 183 29.99 -8.35 -13.51
C CYS A 183 29.99 -9.25 -14.77
N PHE A 184 29.05 -9.03 -15.69
CA PHE A 184 28.94 -9.79 -16.94
C PHE A 184 28.80 -11.29 -16.71
N ASN A 185 27.67 -11.66 -16.11
CA ASN A 185 27.21 -13.03 -15.93
C ASN A 185 25.69 -13.06 -16.16
N ASN A 186 25.02 -14.13 -15.78
CA ASN A 186 23.59 -14.34 -15.98
C ASN A 186 22.84 -14.50 -14.65
N PHE A 187 23.35 -13.93 -13.55
CA PHE A 187 22.71 -14.03 -12.23
C PHE A 187 21.33 -13.38 -12.22
N SER A 188 20.32 -14.10 -11.73
CA SER A 188 19.01 -13.51 -11.37
C SER A 188 18.88 -13.27 -9.86
N ASN A 189 19.76 -13.88 -9.08
CA ASN A 189 19.88 -13.77 -7.64
C ASN A 189 21.32 -14.05 -7.22
N ILE A 190 21.73 -13.49 -6.08
CA ILE A 190 23.04 -13.72 -5.46
C ILE A 190 22.79 -14.29 -4.06
N PRO A 191 23.54 -15.32 -3.60
CA PRO A 191 23.48 -15.82 -2.22
C PRO A 191 23.78 -14.75 -1.17
N ASN A 192 23.62 -15.09 0.10
CA ASN A 192 23.92 -14.17 1.19
C ASN A 192 25.37 -13.66 1.12
N LEU A 193 25.52 -12.34 1.19
CA LEU A 193 26.82 -11.70 1.13
C LEU A 193 27.54 -11.83 2.48
N PRO A 194 28.87 -12.03 2.49
CA PRO A 194 29.62 -12.19 3.73
C PRO A 194 29.78 -10.88 4.48
N ASP A 195 29.73 -10.91 5.82
CA ASP A 195 29.81 -9.73 6.69
C ASP A 195 31.12 -8.92 6.54
N SER A 196 32.17 -9.52 6.00
CA SER A 196 33.46 -8.86 5.73
C SER A 196 33.53 -8.09 4.40
N LEU A 197 32.49 -8.17 3.57
CA LEU A 197 32.52 -7.68 2.20
C LEU A 197 32.62 -6.16 2.12
N ARG A 198 33.69 -5.67 1.47
CA ARG A 198 33.96 -4.25 1.25
C ARG A 198 33.64 -3.80 -0.17
N VAL A 199 33.92 -4.64 -1.16
CA VAL A 199 33.77 -4.31 -2.58
C VAL A 199 32.92 -5.36 -3.27
N LEU A 200 31.82 -4.92 -3.89
CA LEU A 200 30.87 -5.79 -4.58
C LEU A 200 30.51 -5.26 -5.97
N TYR A 201 30.93 -5.94 -7.02
CA TYR A 201 30.61 -5.55 -8.39
C TYR A 201 29.79 -6.64 -9.09
N PHE A 202 28.57 -6.36 -9.51
CA PHE A 202 27.69 -7.33 -10.20
C PHE A 202 26.84 -6.68 -11.32
N ALA A 203 27.34 -5.60 -11.90
CA ALA A 203 26.74 -4.97 -13.08
C ALA A 203 26.63 -5.94 -14.27
N TYR A 204 25.68 -5.72 -15.18
CA TYR A 204 25.42 -6.62 -16.32
C TYR A 204 25.07 -8.04 -15.86
N ASN A 205 23.95 -8.13 -15.13
CA ASN A 205 23.29 -9.37 -14.75
C ASN A 205 21.77 -9.17 -14.89
N ASN A 206 20.97 -10.10 -14.40
CA ASN A 206 19.52 -10.13 -14.51
C ASN A 206 18.82 -10.01 -13.13
N LEU A 207 19.43 -9.32 -12.16
CA LEU A 207 18.84 -9.20 -10.81
C LEU A 207 17.63 -8.27 -10.82
N VAL A 208 16.53 -8.70 -10.20
CA VAL A 208 15.31 -7.90 -10.00
C VAL A 208 15.29 -7.18 -8.64
N GLY A 209 16.04 -7.69 -7.66
CA GLY A 209 16.20 -7.08 -6.34
C GLY A 209 17.66 -6.90 -5.97
N LEU A 210 17.96 -5.85 -5.18
CA LEU A 210 19.28 -5.67 -4.59
C LEU A 210 19.49 -6.69 -3.45
N PRO A 211 20.58 -7.47 -3.42
CA PRO A 211 20.88 -8.30 -2.27
C PRO A 211 21.16 -7.44 -1.04
N THR A 212 20.81 -7.92 0.16
CA THR A 212 21.06 -7.20 1.42
C THR A 212 22.56 -6.93 1.57
N LEU A 213 22.92 -5.65 1.63
CA LEU A 213 24.31 -5.21 1.71
C LEU A 213 24.83 -5.29 3.15
N PRO A 214 25.97 -5.94 3.42
CA PRO A 214 26.62 -5.91 4.72
C PRO A 214 27.01 -4.49 5.16
N SER A 215 27.03 -4.25 6.47
CA SER A 215 27.39 -2.93 7.05
C SER A 215 28.86 -2.53 6.84
N SER A 216 29.68 -3.42 6.28
CA SER A 216 31.09 -3.20 5.96
C SER A 216 31.32 -2.82 4.50
N THR A 217 30.28 -2.84 3.65
CA THR A 217 30.40 -2.61 2.22
C THR A 217 30.64 -1.13 1.92
N GLU A 218 31.70 -0.85 1.16
CA GLU A 218 32.18 0.49 0.85
C GLU A 218 31.91 0.86 -0.61
N GLN A 219 31.92 -0.13 -1.51
CA GLN A 219 31.72 0.09 -2.94
C GLN A 219 30.80 -0.95 -3.56
N VAL A 220 29.75 -0.48 -4.23
CA VAL A 220 28.84 -1.33 -4.99
C VAL A 220 28.65 -0.80 -6.42
N LEU A 221 28.83 -1.70 -7.38
CA LEU A 221 28.53 -1.45 -8.79
C LEU A 221 27.51 -2.48 -9.27
N CYS A 222 26.27 -2.05 -9.47
CA CYS A 222 25.12 -2.91 -9.80
C CYS A 222 24.28 -2.40 -10.98
N TYR A 223 24.82 -1.47 -11.75
CA TYR A 223 24.21 -0.89 -12.94
C TYR A 223 23.98 -1.91 -14.07
N ASN A 224 23.01 -1.66 -14.96
CA ASN A 224 22.52 -2.62 -15.96
C ASN A 224 22.11 -3.97 -15.34
N ASN A 225 21.15 -3.90 -14.44
CA ASN A 225 20.36 -5.04 -13.97
C ASN A 225 18.87 -4.70 -14.20
N GLN A 226 17.97 -5.39 -13.51
CA GLN A 226 16.52 -5.14 -13.54
C GLN A 226 16.03 -4.74 -12.14
N ILE A 227 16.88 -4.14 -11.30
CA ILE A 227 16.59 -3.88 -9.88
C ILE A 227 15.41 -2.91 -9.76
N GLU A 228 14.36 -3.32 -9.07
CA GLU A 228 13.14 -2.52 -8.88
C GLU A 228 13.11 -1.80 -7.52
N TYR A 229 13.72 -2.38 -6.50
CA TYR A 229 13.67 -1.89 -5.12
C TYR A 229 15.05 -1.91 -4.45
N ILE A 230 15.28 -0.91 -3.59
CA ILE A 230 16.42 -0.84 -2.67
C ILE A 230 15.84 -0.63 -1.27
N GLU A 231 16.00 -1.61 -0.40
CA GLU A 231 15.51 -1.52 0.98
C GLU A 231 16.29 -0.50 1.80
N PHE A 232 17.62 -0.58 1.74
CA PHE A 232 18.52 0.27 2.52
C PHE A 232 19.92 0.30 1.90
N ILE A 233 20.65 1.39 2.10
CA ILE A 233 22.05 1.56 1.71
C ILE A 233 22.87 1.78 2.99
N PRO A 234 23.86 0.91 3.31
CA PRO A 234 24.68 1.07 4.50
C PRO A 234 25.46 2.40 4.56
N GLU A 235 25.62 2.97 5.76
CA GLU A 235 26.38 4.22 5.99
C GLU A 235 27.85 4.14 5.57
N SER A 236 28.40 2.94 5.43
CA SER A 236 29.78 2.70 4.96
C SER A 236 29.96 2.93 3.46
N ILE A 237 28.89 3.02 2.68
CA ILE A 237 28.96 3.11 1.21
C ILE A 237 29.52 4.47 0.78
N GLU A 238 30.64 4.43 0.07
CA GLU A 238 31.29 5.61 -0.52
C GLU A 238 31.02 5.71 -2.03
N ILE A 239 30.88 4.56 -2.72
CA ILE A 239 30.63 4.50 -4.16
C ILE A 239 29.42 3.59 -4.42
N PHE A 240 28.36 4.17 -5.00
CA PHE A 240 27.16 3.45 -5.37
C PHE A 240 26.76 3.78 -6.81
N ARG A 241 26.90 2.82 -7.72
CA ARG A 241 26.51 2.98 -9.13
C ARG A 241 25.45 1.97 -9.52
N VAL A 242 24.25 2.47 -9.77
CA VAL A 242 23.03 1.69 -9.99
C VAL A 242 22.25 2.16 -11.22
N GLN A 243 22.89 2.89 -12.13
CA GLN A 243 22.26 3.36 -13.36
C GLN A 243 21.73 2.23 -14.25
N ASN A 244 20.74 2.52 -15.10
CA ASN A 244 20.10 1.53 -15.98
C ASN A 244 19.51 0.35 -15.18
N ASN A 245 18.58 0.65 -14.27
CA ASN A 245 17.77 -0.31 -13.53
C ASN A 245 16.30 0.15 -13.59
N ASN A 246 15.41 -0.48 -12.80
CA ASN A 246 13.99 -0.17 -12.73
C ASN A 246 13.58 0.46 -11.38
N ILE A 247 14.51 1.18 -10.73
CA ILE A 247 14.27 1.71 -9.37
C ILE A 247 13.26 2.85 -9.42
N ILE A 248 12.19 2.70 -8.64
CA ILE A 248 11.12 3.71 -8.51
C ILE A 248 11.37 4.63 -7.31
N ILE A 249 11.91 4.09 -6.21
CA ILE A 249 12.09 4.82 -4.95
C ILE A 249 13.54 4.70 -4.50
N LEU A 250 14.16 5.84 -4.17
CA LEU A 250 15.47 5.85 -3.50
C LEU A 250 15.29 5.96 -1.98
N PRO A 251 15.90 5.05 -1.19
CA PRO A 251 15.89 5.14 0.26
C PRO A 251 16.82 6.28 0.73
N ASP A 252 17.05 6.36 2.04
CA ASP A 252 18.03 7.29 2.60
C ASP A 252 19.41 7.06 1.99
N ILE A 253 19.99 8.13 1.43
CA ILE A 253 21.33 8.12 0.86
C ILE A 253 22.34 8.45 1.97
N PRO A 254 23.34 7.58 2.22
CA PRO A 254 24.36 7.80 3.24
C PRO A 254 25.08 9.14 3.14
N SER A 255 25.39 9.72 4.29
CA SER A 255 26.13 10.99 4.36
C SER A 255 27.56 10.89 3.80
N GLY A 256 28.18 9.70 3.87
CA GLY A 256 29.52 9.41 3.40
C GLY A 256 29.66 9.16 1.89
N ILE A 257 28.56 9.20 1.13
CA ILE A 257 28.57 8.91 -0.31
C ILE A 257 29.44 9.93 -1.07
N GLN A 258 30.43 9.44 -1.82
CA GLN A 258 31.33 10.26 -2.63
C GLN A 258 30.95 10.21 -4.10
N THR A 259 30.47 9.06 -4.57
CA THR A 259 30.03 8.86 -5.95
C THR A 259 28.71 8.12 -5.96
N LEU A 260 27.68 8.77 -6.48
CA LEU A 260 26.37 8.19 -6.73
C LEU A 260 26.06 8.32 -8.22
N ASP A 261 25.59 7.25 -8.85
CA ASP A 261 25.01 7.31 -10.20
C ASP A 261 23.72 6.51 -10.22
N VAL A 262 22.60 7.23 -10.34
CA VAL A 262 21.24 6.69 -10.37
C VAL A 262 20.56 6.93 -11.73
N SER A 263 21.32 7.38 -12.72
CA SER A 263 20.77 7.75 -14.03
C SER A 263 20.02 6.60 -14.71
N ASN A 264 19.06 6.92 -15.59
CA ASN A 264 18.26 5.93 -16.30
C ASN A 264 17.55 4.92 -15.37
N ASN A 265 16.92 5.44 -14.32
CA ASN A 265 15.94 4.75 -13.49
C ASN A 265 14.63 5.55 -13.48
N PRO A 266 13.46 4.89 -13.38
CA PRO A 266 12.16 5.56 -13.28
C PRO A 266 11.89 6.10 -11.86
N ILE A 267 12.80 6.89 -11.30
CA ILE A 267 12.70 7.39 -9.91
C ILE A 267 11.54 8.38 -9.80
N GLU A 268 10.60 8.07 -8.91
CA GLU A 268 9.46 8.91 -8.56
C GLU A 268 9.74 9.79 -7.34
N CYS A 269 10.46 9.28 -6.34
CA CYS A 269 10.77 10.03 -5.12
C CYS A 269 12.10 9.58 -4.47
N VAL A 270 12.61 10.42 -3.56
CA VAL A 270 13.81 10.15 -2.75
C VAL A 270 13.51 10.46 -1.28
N ASN A 271 13.92 9.62 -0.34
CA ASN A 271 13.72 9.87 1.10
C ASN A 271 14.57 11.06 1.61
N SER A 272 15.84 10.82 1.92
CA SER A 272 16.78 11.84 2.34
C SER A 272 18.12 11.66 1.63
N PHE A 273 18.82 12.77 1.41
CA PHE A 273 20.12 12.76 0.77
C PHE A 273 21.00 13.91 1.29
N PRO A 274 22.33 13.75 1.28
CA PRO A 274 23.25 14.81 1.71
C PRO A 274 23.27 15.97 0.72
N ILE A 275 23.53 17.18 1.23
CA ILE A 275 23.38 18.43 0.49
C ILE A 275 24.28 18.55 -0.75
N HIS A 276 25.40 17.82 -0.81
CA HIS A 276 26.29 17.85 -1.98
C HIS A 276 25.71 17.13 -3.20
N LEU A 277 24.64 16.35 -3.05
CA LEU A 277 23.90 15.70 -4.14
C LEU A 277 22.75 16.58 -4.63
N GLU A 278 23.05 17.83 -5.00
CA GLU A 278 22.05 18.82 -5.48
C GLU A 278 21.26 18.31 -6.70
N GLU A 279 21.82 17.39 -7.49
CA GLU A 279 21.15 16.78 -8.63
C GLU A 279 19.90 15.98 -8.26
N LEU A 280 19.80 15.48 -7.03
CA LEU A 280 18.63 14.74 -6.55
C LEU A 280 17.45 15.66 -6.16
N MET A 281 17.67 16.97 -6.05
CA MET A 281 16.61 17.94 -5.73
C MET A 281 15.52 18.03 -6.80
N VAL A 282 15.72 17.41 -7.97
CA VAL A 282 14.71 17.30 -9.01
C VAL A 282 13.56 16.36 -8.62
N TYR A 283 13.82 15.41 -7.71
CA TYR A 283 12.83 14.44 -7.26
C TYR A 283 12.12 14.93 -5.99
N PRO A 284 10.80 14.67 -5.86
CA PRO A 284 10.07 14.97 -4.62
C PRO A 284 10.52 14.06 -3.48
N THR A 285 10.26 14.50 -2.25
CA THR A 285 10.42 13.66 -1.06
C THR A 285 9.36 12.57 -1.03
N CYS A 286 9.76 11.35 -0.70
CA CYS A 286 8.80 10.26 -0.57
C CYS A 286 7.81 10.51 0.57
N VAL A 287 6.55 10.16 0.31
CA VAL A 287 5.45 10.26 1.28
C VAL A 287 5.07 8.85 1.70
N GLU A 288 4.97 8.64 3.00
CA GLU A 288 4.47 7.40 3.59
C GLU A 288 2.95 7.46 3.80
N GLY A 289 2.25 6.39 3.50
CA GLY A 289 0.80 6.29 3.71
C GLY A 289 0.26 4.93 3.27
N CYS A 290 -1.05 4.76 3.28
CA CYS A 290 -1.65 3.53 2.80
C CYS A 290 -1.68 3.49 1.26
N LEU A 291 -1.10 2.45 0.66
CA LEU A 291 -1.12 2.25 -0.80
C LEU A 291 -2.31 1.43 -1.31
N ASP A 292 -3.11 0.86 -0.41
CA ASP A 292 -4.26 0.05 -0.79
C ASP A 292 -5.46 0.94 -1.14
N THR A 293 -5.83 0.97 -2.41
CA THR A 293 -6.98 1.72 -2.94
C THR A 293 -8.32 1.35 -2.30
N VAL A 294 -8.43 0.21 -1.60
CA VAL A 294 -9.65 -0.19 -0.88
C VAL A 294 -9.65 0.15 0.61
N ALA A 295 -8.55 0.70 1.15
CA ALA A 295 -8.48 1.14 2.53
C ALA A 295 -9.18 2.50 2.73
N LEU A 296 -9.78 2.69 3.91
CA LEU A 296 -10.45 3.94 4.32
C LEU A 296 -9.50 5.14 4.34
N ASN A 297 -8.22 4.90 4.59
CA ASN A 297 -7.18 5.91 4.66
C ASN A 297 -6.14 5.76 3.52
N TYR A 298 -6.56 5.23 2.35
CA TYR A 298 -5.76 5.24 1.13
C TYR A 298 -5.19 6.64 0.86
N ASP A 299 -3.87 6.73 0.68
CA ASP A 299 -3.18 7.97 0.35
C ASP A 299 -2.65 7.91 -1.09
N ILE A 300 -3.30 8.67 -1.98
CA ILE A 300 -2.92 8.80 -3.39
C ILE A 300 -1.52 9.40 -3.60
N ASN A 301 -1.01 10.14 -2.62
CA ASN A 301 0.32 10.74 -2.69
C ASN A 301 1.38 9.86 -2.03
N ALA A 302 0.98 8.78 -1.35
CA ALA A 302 1.93 7.87 -0.74
C ALA A 302 2.68 7.08 -1.82
N HIS A 303 3.99 6.99 -1.63
CA HIS A 303 4.89 6.18 -2.45
C HIS A 303 5.29 4.91 -1.69
N ILE A 304 5.30 4.97 -0.36
CA ILE A 304 5.74 3.91 0.53
C ILE A 304 4.59 3.49 1.43
N ASN A 305 4.27 2.19 1.44
CA ASN A 305 3.29 1.62 2.35
C ASN A 305 3.88 1.55 3.76
N ASN A 306 3.34 2.33 4.69
CA ASN A 306 3.75 2.31 6.10
C ASN A 306 2.88 1.36 6.96
N ASN A 307 2.12 0.47 6.33
CA ASN A 307 1.16 -0.44 6.98
C ASN A 307 0.12 0.29 7.83
N SER A 308 -0.16 1.56 7.52
CA SER A 308 -1.22 2.32 8.20
C SER A 308 -2.62 2.00 7.67
N CYS A 309 -2.76 1.18 6.63
CA CYS A 309 -4.04 0.91 5.99
C CYS A 309 -5.11 0.47 7.00
N GLU A 310 -6.15 1.30 7.12
CA GLU A 310 -7.34 1.07 7.92
C GLU A 310 -8.44 0.59 6.99
N TYR A 311 -9.12 -0.49 7.36
CA TYR A 311 -10.24 -1.05 6.58
C TYR A 311 -11.50 -0.95 7.41
N ALA A 312 -12.65 -0.79 6.74
CA ALA A 312 -13.94 -0.86 7.42
C ALA A 312 -14.07 -2.22 8.14
N GLU A 313 -14.54 -2.20 9.39
CA GLU A 313 -14.77 -3.42 10.14
C GLU A 313 -15.72 -4.35 9.36
N ALA A 314 -15.32 -5.61 9.22
CA ALA A 314 -16.16 -6.62 8.58
C ALA A 314 -17.48 -6.75 9.36
N ILE A 315 -18.60 -6.88 8.63
CA ILE A 315 -19.90 -7.17 9.25
C ILE A 315 -19.78 -8.52 9.98
N VAL A 316 -19.79 -8.49 11.31
CA VAL A 316 -19.74 -9.70 12.13
C VAL A 316 -21.16 -10.18 12.40
N TRP A 317 -21.45 -11.40 11.96
CA TRP A 317 -22.68 -12.10 12.29
C TRP A 317 -22.47 -12.97 13.54
N PRO A 318 -23.31 -12.82 14.58
CA PRO A 318 -23.24 -13.70 15.74
C PRO A 318 -23.64 -15.13 15.34
N SER A 319 -23.12 -16.13 16.05
CA SER A 319 -23.44 -17.54 15.75
C SER A 319 -24.87 -17.91 16.16
N SER A 320 -25.44 -17.17 17.12
CA SER A 320 -26.81 -17.33 17.59
C SER A 320 -27.30 -16.08 18.33
N SER A 321 -28.60 -15.99 18.59
CA SER A 321 -29.18 -14.91 19.39
C SER A 321 -28.70 -14.89 20.84
N GLU A 322 -28.07 -15.95 21.35
CA GLU A 322 -27.55 -16.00 22.73
C GLU A 322 -26.34 -15.07 22.93
N GLU A 323 -25.55 -14.82 21.88
CA GLU A 323 -24.36 -13.96 21.93
C GLU A 323 -24.70 -12.47 22.05
N ILE A 324 -25.92 -12.09 21.65
CA ILE A 324 -26.37 -10.70 21.54
C ILE A 324 -27.56 -10.40 22.47
N ASN A 325 -27.88 -11.30 23.39
CA ASN A 325 -29.03 -11.18 24.26
C ASN A 325 -28.71 -10.37 25.51
N THR A 326 -29.10 -9.09 25.48
CA THR A 326 -29.02 -8.11 26.57
C THR A 326 -30.31 -8.07 27.42
N GLY A 327 -31.24 -9.01 27.19
CA GLY A 327 -32.49 -9.15 27.93
C GLY A 327 -33.71 -8.60 27.19
N ALA A 328 -34.05 -7.33 27.42
CA ALA A 328 -35.27 -6.74 26.84
C ALA A 328 -35.11 -6.57 25.32
N ASN A 329 -36.19 -6.78 24.57
CA ASN A 329 -36.15 -6.80 23.11
C ASN A 329 -37.45 -6.32 22.48
N ALA A 330 -37.38 -5.90 21.22
CA ALA A 330 -38.50 -5.82 20.31
C ALA A 330 -38.60 -7.12 19.49
N THR A 331 -39.82 -7.56 19.17
CA THR A 331 -40.05 -8.74 18.35
C THR A 331 -40.57 -8.35 16.97
N TYR A 332 -39.93 -8.85 15.91
CA TYR A 332 -40.36 -8.69 14.52
C TYR A 332 -40.82 -10.04 14.00
N LEU A 333 -42.12 -10.20 13.79
CA LEU A 333 -42.74 -11.41 13.25
C LEU A 333 -42.75 -11.33 11.72
N LEU A 334 -42.11 -12.30 11.07
CA LEU A 334 -41.93 -12.34 9.62
C LEU A 334 -42.88 -13.36 8.99
N GLU A 335 -43.66 -12.93 8.00
CA GLU A 335 -44.49 -13.84 7.20
C GLU A 335 -43.69 -14.44 6.03
N ASN A 336 -42.94 -13.62 5.29
CA ASN A 336 -42.19 -14.06 4.11
C ASN A 336 -40.81 -13.38 4.00
N VAL A 337 -39.89 -14.02 3.28
CA VAL A 337 -38.62 -13.45 2.79
C VAL A 337 -38.64 -13.50 1.27
N SER A 338 -38.23 -12.40 0.62
CA SER A 338 -38.08 -12.35 -0.83
C SER A 338 -36.68 -11.91 -1.24
N PHE A 339 -36.17 -12.45 -2.34
CA PHE A 339 -34.92 -12.06 -2.97
C PHE A 339 -35.18 -11.91 -4.46
N ASN A 340 -34.80 -10.77 -5.04
CA ASN A 340 -35.07 -10.44 -6.45
C ASN A 340 -36.55 -10.48 -6.85
N GLY A 341 -37.44 -10.17 -5.91
CA GLY A 341 -38.89 -10.16 -6.11
C GLY A 341 -39.55 -11.54 -6.09
N GLU A 342 -38.79 -12.61 -5.82
CA GLU A 342 -39.29 -13.97 -5.67
C GLU A 342 -39.19 -14.43 -4.22
N TYR A 343 -40.16 -15.24 -3.77
CA TYR A 343 -40.17 -15.78 -2.41
C TYR A 343 -39.08 -16.83 -2.22
N VAL A 344 -38.32 -16.68 -1.14
CA VAL A 344 -37.25 -17.61 -0.79
C VAL A 344 -37.79 -18.67 0.17
N SER A 345 -37.50 -19.94 -0.10
CA SER A 345 -37.98 -21.06 0.71
C SER A 345 -37.10 -21.37 1.92
N GLU A 346 -35.81 -21.04 1.92
CA GLU A 346 -34.88 -21.19 3.06
C GLU A 346 -33.51 -20.61 2.68
N GLY A 347 -32.60 -20.48 3.67
CA GLY A 347 -31.16 -20.42 3.42
C GLY A 347 -30.45 -19.10 3.74
N PHE A 348 -31.18 -18.02 4.01
CA PHE A 348 -30.57 -16.75 4.44
C PHE A 348 -30.53 -16.64 5.96
N THR A 349 -29.46 -16.04 6.48
CA THR A 349 -29.43 -15.47 7.83
C THR A 349 -29.90 -14.03 7.75
N LEU A 350 -30.90 -13.67 8.54
CA LEU A 350 -31.52 -12.34 8.57
C LEU A 350 -31.06 -11.60 9.82
N GLY A 351 -30.76 -10.30 9.70
CA GLY A 351 -30.22 -9.52 10.80
C GLY A 351 -30.78 -8.11 10.90
N ALA A 352 -30.84 -7.63 12.14
CA ALA A 352 -31.08 -6.26 12.55
C ALA A 352 -29.78 -5.66 13.08
N PHE A 353 -29.29 -4.60 12.46
CA PHE A 353 -28.01 -3.96 12.81
C PHE A 353 -28.23 -2.52 13.29
N TYR A 354 -27.40 -2.12 14.25
CA TYR A 354 -27.28 -0.75 14.75
C TYR A 354 -25.85 -0.24 14.55
N ILE A 355 -25.66 1.06 14.74
CA ILE A 355 -24.33 1.68 14.75
C ILE A 355 -23.83 1.74 16.20
N ASN A 356 -22.71 1.06 16.47
CA ASN A 356 -22.09 1.02 17.80
C ASN A 356 -21.32 2.31 18.12
N ASP A 357 -20.74 2.39 19.32
CA ASP A 357 -19.98 3.57 19.78
C ASP A 357 -18.76 3.92 18.93
N PHE A 358 -18.30 2.97 18.10
CA PHE A 358 -17.18 3.13 17.16
C PHE A 358 -17.63 3.49 15.73
N GLY A 359 -18.93 3.65 15.49
CA GLY A 359 -19.47 3.96 14.17
C GLY A 359 -19.61 2.75 13.23
N ALA A 360 -19.36 1.54 13.71
CA ALA A 360 -19.46 0.30 12.94
C ALA A 360 -20.82 -0.40 13.11
N LEU A 361 -21.16 -1.28 12.17
CA LEU A 361 -22.38 -2.08 12.22
C LEU A 361 -22.23 -3.24 13.21
N SER A 362 -23.03 -3.24 14.27
CA SER A 362 -23.17 -4.36 15.21
C SER A 362 -24.54 -5.01 15.06
N CYS A 363 -24.58 -6.35 15.09
CA CYS A 363 -25.83 -7.11 15.02
C CYS A 363 -26.52 -7.11 16.39
N GLY A 364 -27.73 -6.57 16.47
CA GLY A 364 -28.57 -6.62 17.69
C GLY A 364 -29.81 -7.49 17.53
N GLY A 365 -29.95 -8.21 16.43
CA GLY A 365 -30.99 -9.23 16.26
C GLY A 365 -30.68 -10.14 15.08
N ILE A 366 -30.84 -11.46 15.25
CA ILE A 366 -30.52 -12.47 14.25
C ILE A 366 -31.62 -13.53 14.16
N SER A 367 -31.88 -14.06 12.96
CA SER A 367 -32.73 -15.22 12.75
C SER A 367 -32.34 -15.96 11.47
N HIS A 368 -32.52 -17.27 11.44
CA HIS A 368 -32.30 -18.08 10.23
C HIS A 368 -33.65 -18.31 9.53
N TRP A 369 -33.66 -18.17 8.20
CA TRP A 369 -34.88 -18.36 7.42
C TRP A 369 -35.04 -19.81 6.94
N ASP A 370 -36.07 -20.49 7.46
CA ASP A 370 -36.40 -21.90 7.18
C ASP A 370 -37.73 -22.10 6.42
N GLY A 371 -38.27 -21.05 5.77
CA GLY A 371 -39.41 -21.20 4.84
C GLY A 371 -40.81 -21.15 5.44
N GLY A 372 -40.98 -20.52 6.60
CA GLY A 372 -42.28 -20.33 7.24
C GLY A 372 -42.25 -19.18 8.23
N PRO A 373 -43.37 -18.90 8.93
CA PRO A 373 -43.44 -17.80 9.88
C PRO A 373 -42.32 -17.86 10.90
N SER A 374 -41.54 -16.80 11.00
CA SER A 374 -40.38 -16.71 11.88
C SER A 374 -40.40 -15.40 12.67
N SER A 375 -39.43 -15.22 13.56
CA SER A 375 -39.27 -13.97 14.29
C SER A 375 -37.81 -13.58 14.44
N ILE A 376 -37.55 -12.28 14.49
CA ILE A 376 -36.28 -11.70 14.92
C ILE A 376 -36.53 -10.99 16.26
N SER A 377 -35.83 -11.44 17.31
CA SER A 377 -35.71 -10.68 18.55
C SER A 377 -34.60 -9.65 18.38
N VAL A 378 -34.93 -8.38 18.56
CA VAL A 378 -34.01 -7.24 18.42
C VAL A 378 -33.77 -6.66 19.81
N TYR A 379 -32.56 -6.75 20.32
CA TYR A 379 -32.22 -6.52 21.72
C TYR A 379 -31.87 -5.05 22.02
N ILE A 380 -32.27 -4.55 23.19
CA ILE A 380 -31.95 -3.17 23.62
C ILE A 380 -30.50 -3.09 24.11
N ASN A 381 -29.86 -1.94 24.01
CA ASN A 381 -28.64 -1.67 24.78
C ASN A 381 -28.94 -1.75 26.29
N ASP A 382 -28.16 -2.52 27.05
CA ASP A 382 -28.37 -2.65 28.50
C ASP A 382 -27.35 -1.86 29.34
N GLU A 383 -27.67 -1.60 30.61
CA GLU A 383 -26.78 -0.85 31.52
C GLU A 383 -25.68 -1.73 32.15
N THR A 384 -25.58 -3.01 31.78
CA THR A 384 -24.64 -3.96 32.39
C THR A 384 -23.24 -3.88 31.77
N THR A 385 -23.12 -3.28 30.59
CA THR A 385 -21.86 -2.97 29.92
C THR A 385 -21.71 -1.45 29.74
N ASN A 386 -20.47 -0.99 29.53
CA ASN A 386 -20.19 0.42 29.24
C ASN A 386 -20.19 0.73 27.73
N GLU A 387 -20.32 -0.31 26.90
CA GLU A 387 -20.27 -0.25 25.44
C GLU A 387 -21.68 -0.47 24.90
N LYS A 388 -22.04 0.19 23.79
CA LYS A 388 -23.34 -0.04 23.14
C LYS A 388 -23.43 -1.45 22.55
N ASP A 389 -24.09 -2.36 23.26
CA ASP A 389 -24.24 -3.78 22.93
C ASP A 389 -25.65 -4.17 22.43
N GLY A 390 -26.50 -3.16 22.20
CA GLY A 390 -27.80 -3.31 21.57
C GLY A 390 -28.36 -1.98 21.06
N PHE A 391 -29.65 -1.97 20.74
CA PHE A 391 -30.34 -0.78 20.22
C PHE A 391 -30.77 0.18 21.33
N ASP A 392 -30.64 1.49 21.11
CA ASP A 392 -31.31 2.50 21.93
C ASP A 392 -32.73 2.77 21.40
N THR A 393 -33.65 3.17 22.28
CA THR A 393 -35.01 3.54 21.84
C THR A 393 -34.95 4.73 20.88
N GLY A 394 -35.50 4.56 19.68
CA GLY A 394 -35.45 5.57 18.61
C GLY A 394 -34.36 5.31 17.55
N ASP A 395 -33.48 4.32 17.75
CA ASP A 395 -32.50 3.95 16.73
C ASP A 395 -33.18 3.48 15.43
N GLN A 396 -32.62 3.87 14.29
CA GLN A 396 -33.01 3.30 13.02
C GLN A 396 -32.34 1.93 12.83
N ILE A 397 -33.14 0.91 12.52
CA ILE A 397 -32.67 -0.45 12.29
C ILE A 397 -32.21 -0.61 10.85
N ILE A 398 -31.00 -1.12 10.69
CA ILE A 398 -30.39 -1.46 9.41
C ILE A 398 -30.59 -2.96 9.18
N TRP A 399 -31.38 -3.33 8.16
CA TRP A 399 -31.73 -4.71 7.87
C TRP A 399 -30.77 -5.32 6.85
N LEU A 400 -30.13 -6.42 7.24
CA LEU A 400 -29.19 -7.14 6.39
C LEU A 400 -29.58 -8.62 6.26
N ALA A 401 -29.19 -9.24 5.15
CA ALA A 401 -29.26 -10.68 4.97
C ALA A 401 -27.89 -11.24 4.54
N TYR A 402 -27.50 -12.37 5.09
CA TYR A 402 -26.29 -13.10 4.71
C TYR A 402 -26.66 -14.38 3.97
N ASP A 403 -26.06 -14.57 2.81
CA ASP A 403 -26.13 -15.82 2.05
C ASP A 403 -24.90 -16.69 2.36
N PRO A 404 -25.05 -17.80 3.11
CA PRO A 404 -23.95 -18.68 3.45
C PRO A 404 -23.43 -19.49 2.25
N LEU A 405 -24.16 -19.56 1.13
CA LEU A 405 -23.71 -20.27 -0.07
C LEU A 405 -22.77 -19.42 -0.92
N SER A 406 -23.05 -18.12 -1.03
CA SER A 406 -22.23 -17.17 -1.80
C SER A 406 -21.25 -16.38 -0.93
N ASP A 407 -21.30 -16.55 0.40
CA ASP A 407 -20.54 -15.79 1.39
C ASP A 407 -20.68 -14.27 1.19
N SER A 408 -21.93 -13.81 1.05
CA SER A 408 -22.23 -12.43 0.70
C SER A 408 -23.28 -11.80 1.63
N ASN A 409 -23.06 -10.54 1.98
CA ASN A 409 -24.02 -9.71 2.71
C ASN A 409 -24.88 -8.92 1.73
N TYR A 410 -26.16 -8.77 2.03
CA TYR A 410 -27.13 -8.02 1.23
C TYR A 410 -27.89 -7.05 2.12
N ARG A 411 -28.27 -5.91 1.56
CA ARG A 411 -29.21 -5.01 2.25
C ARG A 411 -30.61 -5.55 2.10
N ALA A 412 -31.44 -5.31 3.11
CA ALA A 412 -32.85 -5.61 3.05
C ALA A 412 -33.72 -4.42 3.46
N SER A 413 -34.99 -4.50 3.08
CA SER A 413 -36.05 -3.59 3.48
C SER A 413 -37.25 -4.42 3.93
N LEU A 414 -37.90 -3.97 4.99
CA LEU A 414 -39.10 -4.63 5.52
C LEU A 414 -40.36 -3.93 5.03
N ASN A 415 -41.35 -4.72 4.64
CA ASN A 415 -42.72 -4.26 4.43
C ASN A 415 -43.54 -4.59 5.69
N TYR A 416 -43.98 -3.56 6.39
CA TYR A 416 -44.72 -3.70 7.64
C TYR A 416 -46.22 -3.76 7.41
N ILE A 417 -46.88 -4.73 8.06
CA ILE A 417 -48.32 -4.72 8.28
C ILE A 417 -48.63 -3.76 9.44
N SER A 418 -47.82 -3.82 10.50
CA SER A 418 -47.88 -2.91 11.64
C SER A 418 -46.52 -2.86 12.32
N GLY A 419 -45.92 -1.67 12.45
CA GLY A 419 -44.58 -1.49 12.99
C GLY A 419 -43.77 -0.46 12.20
N SER A 420 -42.49 -0.36 12.52
CA SER A 420 -41.52 0.51 11.84
C SER A 420 -40.11 -0.03 11.94
N ASP A 421 -39.20 0.54 11.16
CA ASP A 421 -37.75 0.36 11.28
C ASP A 421 -37.12 1.23 12.38
N ILE A 422 -37.92 1.99 13.14
CA ILE A 422 -37.48 2.67 14.35
C ILE A 422 -37.65 1.75 15.55
N TYR A 423 -36.56 1.50 16.28
CA TYR A 423 -36.52 0.60 17.42
C TYR A 423 -37.31 1.15 18.61
N ALA A 424 -38.14 0.30 19.21
CA ALA A 424 -38.86 0.58 20.45
C ALA A 424 -38.87 -0.66 21.34
N VAL A 425 -38.44 -0.50 22.59
CA VAL A 425 -38.33 -1.62 23.55
C VAL A 425 -39.67 -2.33 23.77
N ASN A 426 -39.67 -3.65 23.81
CA ASN A 426 -40.86 -4.50 23.99
C ASN A 426 -41.95 -4.32 22.91
N ALA A 427 -41.64 -3.67 21.78
CA ALA A 427 -42.57 -3.55 20.67
C ALA A 427 -42.77 -4.90 19.97
N ILE A 428 -43.97 -5.11 19.44
CA ILE A 428 -44.29 -6.23 18.56
C ILE A 428 -44.59 -5.65 17.19
N ASN A 429 -43.78 -6.02 16.20
CA ASN A 429 -43.89 -5.59 14.82
C ASN A 429 -44.30 -6.78 13.95
N LEU A 430 -45.23 -6.56 13.04
CA LEU A 430 -45.70 -7.55 12.08
C LEU A 430 -45.24 -7.14 10.68
N VAL A 431 -44.48 -8.03 10.06
CA VAL A 431 -43.81 -7.82 8.77
C VAL A 431 -44.39 -8.80 7.76
N SER A 432 -44.90 -8.29 6.65
CA SER A 432 -45.38 -9.16 5.55
C SER A 432 -44.20 -9.74 4.76
N ASP A 433 -43.18 -8.93 4.49
CA ASP A 433 -42.06 -9.30 3.64
C ASP A 433 -40.74 -8.70 4.10
N TYR A 434 -39.74 -9.55 4.31
CA TYR A 434 -38.33 -9.20 4.42
C TYR A 434 -37.72 -9.23 3.01
N THR A 435 -37.55 -8.05 2.40
CA THR A 435 -37.16 -7.91 0.99
C THR A 435 -35.65 -7.72 0.87
N ILE A 436 -34.93 -8.75 0.45
CA ILE A 436 -33.49 -8.74 0.21
C ILE A 436 -33.23 -8.09 -1.16
N LEU A 437 -32.39 -7.05 -1.17
CA LEU A 437 -32.03 -6.28 -2.35
C LEU A 437 -30.86 -6.94 -3.08
N ASN A 438 -30.91 -7.03 -4.41
CA ASN A 438 -29.91 -7.69 -5.26
C ASN A 438 -28.52 -7.04 -5.31
N THR A 439 -28.28 -6.08 -4.43
CA THR A 439 -27.02 -5.36 -4.32
C THR A 439 -26.31 -5.91 -3.09
N PRO A 440 -25.30 -6.81 -3.27
CA PRO A 440 -24.47 -7.20 -2.15
C PRO A 440 -23.87 -5.94 -1.52
N ILE A 441 -23.84 -5.89 -0.20
CA ILE A 441 -23.16 -4.83 0.54
C ILE A 441 -21.69 -5.07 0.36
N SER A 442 -21.14 -4.34 -0.58
CA SER A 442 -19.73 -4.05 -0.62
C SER A 442 -19.62 -2.54 -0.63
N VAL A 443 -18.88 -2.02 0.34
CA VAL A 443 -18.17 -0.73 0.28
C VAL A 443 -18.84 0.48 0.93
N TYR A 444 -18.26 0.88 2.07
CA TYR A 444 -18.19 2.27 2.51
C TYR A 444 -17.09 2.96 1.70
N GLY A 445 -17.32 4.19 1.26
CA GLY A 445 -16.35 4.94 0.47
C GLY A 445 -16.92 6.25 -0.01
N CYS A 446 -16.07 7.07 -0.63
CA CYS A 446 -16.54 8.33 -1.19
C CYS A 446 -17.62 8.11 -2.26
N THR A 447 -18.82 8.63 -2.01
CA THR A 447 -19.97 8.53 -2.94
C THR A 447 -20.07 9.71 -3.91
N ASN A 448 -19.15 10.69 -3.82
CA ASN A 448 -19.14 11.87 -4.68
C ASN A 448 -18.37 11.58 -5.98
N GLU A 449 -19.07 11.58 -7.12
CA GLU A 449 -18.51 11.27 -8.46
C GLU A 449 -17.37 12.20 -8.93
N TYR A 450 -17.21 13.35 -8.26
CA TYR A 450 -16.16 14.33 -8.54
C TYR A 450 -14.94 14.20 -7.63
N ALA A 451 -14.96 13.28 -6.65
CA ALA A 451 -13.79 13.01 -5.81
C ALA A 451 -12.82 12.06 -6.51
N LEU A 452 -11.53 12.20 -6.23
CA LEU A 452 -10.49 11.34 -6.81
C LEU A 452 -10.62 9.89 -6.39
N ASN A 453 -11.04 9.68 -5.15
CA ASN A 453 -11.33 8.38 -4.58
C ASN A 453 -12.82 8.03 -4.66
N TYR A 454 -13.54 8.60 -5.63
CA TYR A 454 -14.91 8.21 -5.91
C TYR A 454 -15.02 6.71 -6.09
N ASN A 455 -15.82 6.08 -5.25
CA ASN A 455 -16.04 4.66 -5.28
C ASN A 455 -17.41 4.37 -5.88
N THR A 456 -17.41 3.91 -7.14
CA THR A 456 -18.63 3.53 -7.87
C THR A 456 -19.43 2.39 -7.22
N ALA A 457 -18.82 1.63 -6.30
CA ALA A 457 -19.47 0.58 -5.53
C ALA A 457 -19.95 1.06 -4.14
N ALA A 458 -19.57 2.26 -3.69
CA ALA A 458 -19.93 2.74 -2.37
C ALA A 458 -21.40 3.16 -2.27
N LEU A 459 -22.07 2.70 -1.22
CA LEU A 459 -23.51 2.94 -0.97
C LEU A 459 -23.78 3.89 0.22
N LEU A 460 -22.79 4.08 1.09
CA LEU A 460 -22.83 5.00 2.23
C LEU A 460 -21.56 5.86 2.23
N ASN A 461 -21.74 7.18 2.30
CA ASN A 461 -20.63 8.12 2.38
C ASN A 461 -19.98 8.03 3.77
N ASP A 462 -18.71 7.65 3.81
CA ASP A 462 -17.89 7.56 5.02
C ASP A 462 -17.07 8.84 5.28
N ALA A 463 -17.37 9.91 4.54
CA ALA A 463 -16.64 11.19 4.55
C ALA A 463 -15.17 11.09 4.09
N SER A 464 -14.76 9.99 3.45
CA SER A 464 -13.41 9.80 2.91
C SER A 464 -13.12 10.60 1.63
N CYS A 465 -14.08 11.35 1.06
CA CYS A 465 -13.91 12.03 -0.24
C CYS A 465 -12.70 13.00 -0.29
N ILE A 466 -11.76 12.73 -1.20
CA ILE A 466 -10.56 13.54 -1.44
C ILE A 466 -10.72 14.31 -2.75
N PHE A 467 -10.44 15.62 -2.71
CA PHE A 467 -10.42 16.52 -3.87
C PHE A 467 -9.04 17.14 -4.02
N THR A 468 -8.48 17.13 -5.23
CA THR A 468 -7.07 17.49 -5.49
C THR A 468 -6.79 18.98 -5.40
N THR A 469 -7.80 19.83 -5.58
CA THR A 469 -7.59 21.29 -5.61
C THR A 469 -8.78 22.08 -5.07
N ASN A 470 -8.51 23.29 -4.57
CA ASN A 470 -9.55 24.30 -4.25
C ASN A 470 -10.42 24.70 -5.45
N ILE A 471 -10.04 24.32 -6.68
CA ILE A 471 -10.82 24.56 -7.91
C ILE A 471 -11.98 23.55 -8.05
N GLU A 472 -11.86 22.34 -7.50
CA GLU A 472 -12.94 21.32 -7.57
C GLU A 472 -13.96 21.50 -6.44
N LEU A 473 -13.51 22.01 -5.28
CA LEU A 473 -14.40 22.60 -4.29
C LEU A 473 -15.11 23.83 -4.88
N TYR A 474 -14.41 24.64 -5.69
CA TYR A 474 -15.00 25.77 -6.41
C TYR A 474 -15.98 25.32 -7.50
N ASP A 475 -15.78 24.20 -8.18
CA ASP A 475 -16.72 23.65 -9.18
C ASP A 475 -17.94 23.00 -8.52
N SER A 476 -17.76 22.35 -7.38
CA SER A 476 -18.85 21.84 -6.53
C SER A 476 -19.67 22.99 -5.94
N ILE A 477 -19.00 24.03 -5.45
CA ILE A 477 -19.61 25.30 -5.01
C ILE A 477 -20.23 26.03 -6.21
N THR A 478 -19.63 26.01 -7.39
CA THR A 478 -20.16 26.66 -8.61
C THR A 478 -21.36 25.90 -9.17
N TYR A 479 -21.41 24.58 -9.03
CA TYR A 479 -22.57 23.75 -9.37
C TYR A 479 -23.72 23.99 -8.37
N LEU A 480 -23.43 24.01 -7.07
CA LEU A 480 -24.37 24.41 -6.03
C LEU A 480 -24.82 25.86 -6.20
N LEU A 481 -23.92 26.79 -6.56
CA LEU A 481 -24.21 28.19 -6.84
C LEU A 481 -24.98 28.35 -8.15
N ASN A 482 -24.79 27.50 -9.16
CA ASN A 482 -25.58 27.50 -10.39
C ASN A 482 -26.98 26.93 -10.16
N ILE A 483 -27.13 25.95 -9.27
CA ILE A 483 -28.43 25.48 -8.79
C ILE A 483 -29.10 26.61 -7.99
N ILE A 484 -28.38 27.25 -7.07
CA ILE A 484 -28.86 28.40 -6.29
C ILE A 484 -29.18 29.59 -7.21
N ASP A 485 -28.39 29.90 -8.24
CA ASP A 485 -28.62 30.98 -9.19
C ASP A 485 -29.81 30.67 -10.11
N SER A 486 -30.00 29.40 -10.50
CA SER A 486 -31.20 28.97 -11.22
C SER A 486 -32.48 29.05 -10.36
N ILE A 487 -32.34 28.98 -9.04
CA ILE A 487 -33.39 29.23 -8.04
C ILE A 487 -33.51 30.75 -7.74
N SER A 488 -32.43 31.52 -7.87
CA SER A 488 -32.33 32.95 -7.50
C SER A 488 -32.73 33.92 -8.61
N ILE A 489 -32.89 33.47 -9.86
CA ILE A 489 -33.49 34.27 -10.95
C ILE A 489 -34.97 34.62 -10.66
N THR A 490 -35.58 34.05 -9.62
CA THR A 490 -36.99 34.32 -9.25
C THR A 490 -37.27 35.23 -8.05
N ASN A 491 -36.30 35.98 -7.48
CA ASN A 491 -36.50 37.36 -6.99
C ASN A 491 -35.37 37.90 -6.09
N SER A 492 -35.05 39.17 -6.30
CA SER A 492 -33.89 39.93 -5.83
C SER A 492 -34.16 40.80 -4.59
N VAL A 493 -33.06 41.25 -3.95
CA VAL A 493 -32.93 42.30 -2.91
C VAL A 493 -33.24 41.85 -1.47
N VAL A 494 -32.23 41.70 -0.58
CA VAL A 494 -31.91 42.55 0.60
C VAL A 494 -30.75 41.90 1.40
N SER A 495 -29.56 42.53 1.51
CA SER A 495 -28.37 41.92 2.15
C SER A 495 -27.87 42.61 3.44
N VAL A 496 -28.73 43.36 4.13
CA VAL A 496 -28.50 43.79 5.54
C VAL A 496 -29.77 43.59 6.37
N SER A 497 -30.96 43.65 5.75
CA SER A 497 -32.17 43.17 6.40
C SER A 497 -32.23 41.65 6.51
N PHE A 498 -31.35 40.86 5.89
CA PHE A 498 -31.49 39.39 5.92
C PHE A 498 -31.08 38.80 7.27
N LEU A 499 -30.12 39.41 7.97
CA LEU A 499 -29.77 39.05 9.34
C LEU A 499 -30.85 39.56 10.32
N GLU A 500 -31.39 40.77 10.11
CA GLU A 500 -32.54 41.27 10.89
C GLU A 500 -33.82 40.47 10.61
N ASN A 501 -34.09 40.07 9.36
CA ASN A 501 -35.26 39.27 8.95
C ASN A 501 -35.13 37.79 9.32
N ALA A 502 -33.92 37.21 9.31
CA ALA A 502 -33.68 35.83 9.77
C ALA A 502 -33.83 35.72 11.29
N LEU A 503 -33.51 36.80 12.02
CA LEU A 503 -33.86 36.95 13.43
C LEU A 503 -35.37 37.23 13.59
N GLU A 504 -36.02 38.10 12.79
CA GLU A 504 -37.49 38.29 12.80
C GLU A 504 -38.28 37.00 12.48
N ALA A 505 -37.71 36.04 11.75
CA ALA A 505 -38.38 34.77 11.43
C ALA A 505 -38.70 33.92 12.67
N TRP A 506 -38.00 34.14 13.79
CA TRP A 506 -38.29 33.53 15.10
C TRP A 506 -39.08 34.44 16.04
N ASP A 507 -39.27 35.71 15.66
CA ASP A 507 -40.16 36.68 16.32
C ASP A 507 -41.58 36.67 15.72
N PHE A 508 -41.96 35.59 15.03
CA PHE A 508 -43.27 35.45 14.41
C PHE A 508 -44.32 35.04 15.46
N GLY A 509 -45.22 35.97 15.79
CA GLY A 509 -46.36 35.70 16.66
C GLY A 509 -47.50 35.01 15.91
N ILE A 510 -48.11 34.03 16.56
CA ILE A 510 -49.34 33.39 16.09
C ILE A 510 -50.55 33.91 16.87
N ASN A 511 -51.70 34.03 16.23
CA ASN A 511 -52.92 34.37 16.94
C ASN A 511 -53.59 33.10 17.44
N LEU A 512 -53.80 33.00 18.75
CA LEU A 512 -54.57 31.94 19.38
C LEU A 512 -56.01 32.41 19.55
N VAL A 513 -56.98 31.65 19.08
CA VAL A 513 -58.41 31.95 19.34
C VAL A 513 -58.83 31.37 20.68
N GLN A 514 -59.87 31.94 21.30
CA GLN A 514 -60.44 31.37 22.51
C GLN A 514 -60.79 29.88 22.32
N GLY A 515 -60.32 29.02 23.23
CA GLY A 515 -60.47 27.56 23.10
C GLY A 515 -59.18 26.87 22.67
N TRP A 516 -59.29 25.77 21.91
CA TRP A 516 -58.17 24.92 21.53
C TRP A 516 -57.45 25.44 20.29
N ASN A 517 -56.12 25.46 20.35
CA ASN A 517 -55.20 25.81 19.29
C ASN A 517 -54.04 24.82 19.26
N MET A 518 -53.19 24.93 18.23
CA MET A 518 -51.95 24.18 18.11
C MET A 518 -50.83 25.13 17.77
N PHE A 519 -49.66 24.92 18.37
CA PHE A 519 -48.46 25.69 18.06
C PHE A 519 -47.27 24.76 17.91
N GLY A 520 -46.35 25.09 16.99
CA GLY A 520 -45.05 24.43 16.87
C GLY A 520 -44.01 25.22 17.66
N TYR A 521 -43.09 24.53 18.33
CA TYR A 521 -41.94 25.16 18.95
C TYR A 521 -40.79 25.24 17.94
N GLY A 522 -40.68 26.40 17.28
CA GLY A 522 -39.70 26.66 16.23
C GLY A 522 -38.40 27.30 16.70
N CYS A 523 -38.19 27.47 18.01
CA CYS A 523 -36.98 28.08 18.54
C CYS A 523 -35.78 27.14 18.40
N PRO A 524 -34.55 27.65 18.27
CA PRO A 524 -33.37 26.85 17.91
C PRO A 524 -32.83 25.96 19.04
N GLN A 525 -33.23 26.20 20.30
CA GLN A 525 -32.80 25.39 21.45
C GLN A 525 -33.99 25.04 22.35
N SER A 526 -33.85 23.93 23.07
CA SER A 526 -34.84 23.49 24.05
C SER A 526 -34.89 24.45 25.24
N LYS A 527 -36.09 24.75 25.74
CA LYS A 527 -36.31 25.68 26.87
C LYS A 527 -37.47 25.23 27.74
N GLU A 528 -37.36 25.44 29.05
CA GLU A 528 -38.40 25.09 30.01
C GLU A 528 -39.74 25.73 29.64
N LEU A 529 -40.79 24.90 29.52
CA LEU A 529 -42.11 25.34 29.05
C LEU A 529 -42.67 26.46 29.95
N THR A 530 -42.41 26.38 31.26
CA THR A 530 -42.83 27.39 32.23
C THR A 530 -42.13 28.73 32.06
N GLU A 531 -40.90 28.75 31.53
CA GLU A 531 -40.18 29.97 31.21
C GLU A 531 -40.72 30.59 29.92
N VAL A 532 -40.94 29.77 28.89
CA VAL A 532 -41.47 30.20 27.60
C VAL A 532 -42.89 30.78 27.70
N LEU A 533 -43.76 30.19 28.54
CA LEU A 533 -45.15 30.64 28.69
C LEU A 533 -45.37 31.65 29.82
N SER A 534 -44.31 32.14 30.45
CA SER A 534 -44.39 33.00 31.64
C SER A 534 -45.27 34.25 31.43
N GLU A 535 -45.24 34.85 30.24
CA GLU A 535 -46.04 36.04 29.88
C GLU A 535 -47.52 35.73 29.61
N TYR A 536 -47.83 34.49 29.21
CA TYR A 536 -49.18 34.09 28.78
C TYR A 536 -49.90 33.21 29.79
N VAL A 537 -49.20 32.78 30.85
CA VAL A 537 -49.64 31.73 31.79
C VAL A 537 -51.04 31.95 32.36
N VAL A 538 -51.44 33.21 32.57
CA VAL A 538 -52.74 33.59 33.12
C VAL A 538 -53.93 33.30 32.18
N HIS A 539 -53.65 33.16 30.88
CA HIS A 539 -54.64 32.84 29.84
C HIS A 539 -54.64 31.35 29.47
N VAL A 540 -53.66 30.57 29.94
CA VAL A 540 -53.50 29.16 29.59
C VAL A 540 -54.27 28.25 30.55
N VAL A 541 -55.15 27.41 30.00
CA VAL A 541 -55.87 26.38 30.76
C VAL A 541 -55.04 25.10 30.82
N ILE A 542 -54.50 24.67 29.68
CA ILE A 542 -53.71 23.45 29.55
C ILE A 542 -52.86 23.48 28.26
N VAL A 543 -51.66 22.92 28.31
CA VAL A 543 -50.85 22.55 27.14
C VAL A 543 -50.64 21.05 27.13
N LYS A 544 -50.57 20.43 25.94
CA LYS A 544 -50.27 19.01 25.78
C LYS A 544 -49.25 18.77 24.67
N ASP A 545 -48.36 17.82 24.87
CA ASP A 545 -47.51 17.29 23.81
C ASP A 545 -48.21 16.16 23.03
N ASN A 546 -47.53 15.58 22.04
CA ASN A 546 -48.05 14.48 21.24
C ASN A 546 -48.23 13.17 22.04
N ASN A 547 -47.54 13.02 23.17
CA ASN A 547 -47.62 11.85 24.06
C ASN A 547 -48.73 12.01 25.12
N GLY A 548 -49.43 13.14 25.14
CA GLY A 548 -50.51 13.43 26.09
C GLY A 548 -50.05 13.90 27.46
N LEU A 549 -48.74 14.15 27.64
CA LEU A 549 -48.21 14.83 28.81
C LEU A 549 -48.75 16.26 28.81
N ALA A 550 -49.08 16.78 30.00
CA ALA A 550 -49.81 18.02 30.14
C ALA A 550 -49.10 19.03 31.05
N TYR A 551 -49.22 20.30 30.69
CA TYR A 551 -48.93 21.43 31.56
C TYR A 551 -50.24 22.09 31.98
N LEU A 552 -50.44 22.26 33.29
CA LEU A 552 -51.64 22.80 33.95
C LEU A 552 -51.21 23.93 34.90
N PRO A 553 -51.25 25.20 34.47
CA PRO A 553 -50.74 26.32 35.25
C PRO A 553 -51.42 26.52 36.60
N GLU A 554 -52.75 26.39 36.65
CA GLU A 554 -53.54 26.56 37.88
C GLU A 554 -53.16 25.54 38.98
N TRP A 555 -52.62 24.39 38.57
CA TRP A 555 -52.20 23.29 39.45
C TRP A 555 -50.69 23.29 39.70
N ASN A 556 -49.97 24.27 39.15
CA ASN A 556 -48.51 24.34 39.14
C ASN A 556 -47.85 23.02 38.70
N PHE A 557 -48.43 22.37 37.69
CA PHE A 557 -47.99 21.05 37.22
C PHE A 557 -47.44 21.16 35.80
N ASN A 558 -46.17 20.82 35.60
CA ASN A 558 -45.53 20.67 34.29
C ASN A 558 -45.09 19.22 34.10
N GLY A 559 -45.93 18.41 33.45
CA GLY A 559 -45.59 17.04 33.06
C GLY A 559 -44.89 16.95 31.70
N ILE A 560 -44.79 18.05 30.96
CA ILE A 560 -44.14 18.10 29.64
C ILE A 560 -42.63 18.35 29.78
N GLY A 561 -42.21 19.15 30.78
CA GLY A 561 -40.82 19.57 30.94
C GLY A 561 -40.49 20.74 30.01
N ALA A 562 -39.42 20.59 29.22
CA ALA A 562 -38.98 21.57 28.23
C ALA A 562 -39.67 21.40 26.86
N LEU A 563 -39.84 22.51 26.15
CA LEU A 563 -40.25 22.51 24.75
C LEU A 563 -39.04 22.18 23.86
N SER A 564 -39.18 21.24 22.93
CA SER A 564 -38.08 20.79 22.07
C SER A 564 -38.22 21.34 20.64
N PRO A 565 -37.13 21.83 20.01
CA PRO A 565 -37.16 22.37 18.65
C PRO A 565 -37.79 21.39 17.64
N GLY A 566 -38.74 21.87 16.84
CA GLY A 566 -39.42 21.08 15.81
C GLY A 566 -40.67 20.30 16.28
N TYR A 567 -41.00 20.35 17.59
CA TYR A 567 -42.16 19.64 18.14
C TYR A 567 -43.43 20.51 18.13
N GLY A 568 -44.59 19.85 17.98
CA GLY A 568 -45.92 20.48 18.03
C GLY A 568 -46.65 20.21 19.34
N TYR A 569 -47.37 21.22 19.83
CA TYR A 569 -48.11 21.20 21.10
C TYR A 569 -49.54 21.70 20.90
N GLN A 570 -50.49 21.12 21.64
CA GLN A 570 -51.85 21.64 21.74
C GLN A 570 -51.99 22.54 22.94
N ILE A 571 -52.65 23.69 22.79
CA ILE A 571 -52.89 24.65 23.86
C ILE A 571 -54.36 25.04 23.93
N LYS A 572 -54.90 25.16 25.14
CA LYS A 572 -56.23 25.73 25.36
C LYS A 572 -56.12 27.06 26.11
N VAL A 573 -56.67 28.11 25.53
CA VAL A 573 -56.66 29.47 26.12
C VAL A 573 -58.07 29.94 26.50
N THR A 574 -58.17 30.72 27.58
CA THR A 574 -59.45 31.24 28.14
C THR A 574 -60.04 32.38 27.31
N GLU A 575 -59.21 33.09 26.56
CA GLU A 575 -59.56 34.15 25.62
C GLU A 575 -58.56 34.17 24.46
N SER A 576 -58.84 34.95 23.40
CA SER A 576 -57.91 35.05 22.27
C SER A 576 -56.63 35.79 22.69
N ILE A 577 -55.49 35.27 22.26
CA ILE A 577 -54.17 35.90 22.44
C ILE A 577 -53.68 36.28 21.05
N ASP A 578 -53.60 37.58 20.78
CA ASP A 578 -52.99 38.08 19.56
C ASP A 578 -51.47 38.13 19.72
N ASP A 579 -50.73 37.83 18.65
CA ASP A 579 -49.28 37.91 18.58
C ASP A 579 -48.56 37.07 19.67
N PHE A 580 -48.98 35.81 19.84
CA PHE A 580 -48.37 34.86 20.78
C PHE A 580 -47.00 34.40 20.28
N LYS A 581 -45.94 34.74 21.02
CA LYS A 581 -44.52 34.53 20.65
C LYS A 581 -43.83 33.58 21.61
N LEU A 582 -42.91 32.76 21.09
CA LEU A 582 -42.30 31.65 21.84
C LEU A 582 -40.77 31.76 22.01
N CYS A 583 -40.11 32.59 21.20
CA CYS A 583 -38.65 32.67 21.14
C CYS A 583 -38.08 33.99 21.67
N ASN A 584 -38.88 34.82 22.35
CA ASN A 584 -38.45 36.13 22.86
C ASN A 584 -37.18 36.04 23.72
N TRP A 585 -37.07 35.00 24.54
CA TRP A 585 -35.91 34.72 25.40
C TRP A 585 -34.59 34.56 24.61
N TYR A 586 -34.65 34.08 23.36
CA TYR A 586 -33.45 33.82 22.55
C TYR A 586 -32.81 35.11 22.05
N PHE A 587 -33.60 36.17 21.86
CA PHE A 587 -33.08 37.50 21.50
C PHE A 587 -32.32 38.14 22.66
N ASP A 588 -32.83 37.97 23.88
CA ASP A 588 -32.21 38.48 25.10
C ASP A 588 -30.88 37.77 25.41
N ASP A 589 -30.80 36.46 25.12
CA ASP A 589 -29.56 35.66 25.29
C ASP A 589 -28.49 35.98 24.23
N ILE A 590 -28.87 36.43 23.01
CA ILE A 590 -27.91 36.83 21.95
C ILE A 590 -27.41 38.27 22.11
N LEU A 591 -28.28 39.18 22.55
CA LEU A 591 -27.95 40.61 22.70
C LEU A 591 -27.37 40.95 24.09
N GLY A 592 -27.34 39.97 25.00
CA GLY A 592 -26.97 40.11 26.40
C GLY A 592 -25.51 39.87 26.77
N ASP A 593 -24.65 39.40 25.86
CA ASP A 593 -23.21 39.15 26.08
C ASP A 593 -22.29 40.00 25.19
#